data_AF-A0A7C6G9F2-F1
#
_entry.id   AF-A0A7C6G9F2-F1
#
_cell.length_a   1.000
_cell.length_b   1.000
_cell.length_c   1.000
_cell.angle_alpha   90.00
_cell.angle_beta   90.00
_cell.angle_gamma   90.00
#
_symmetry.space_group_name_H-M   'P 1'
#
loop_
_entity.id
_entity.type
_entity.pdbx_description
1 polymer ?
#
loop_
_entity_poly.entity_id
_entity_poly.type
_entity_poly.pdbx_seq_one_letter_code
_entity_poly.pdbx_strand_id
1 'polypeptide(L)'
;MKIIKKYKWFILGFFILLAIIAVWLGKDLLLNIDGALYGHRLEGIEDVPITNETKKEISDFLSSTEGVEKVKIYVHGKILNIIIWVDDTMTVDKVKEISNAALEKCSEEQKSFYDISFLIDYAKETEDKKFPMIGNKNKNSKQIVW
;
A
#
# COMPACT_ATOMS: atom_id res chain seq x y z
N MET A 1 18.96 11.06 60.16
CA MET A 1 17.73 10.30 60.52
C MET A 1 16.61 11.12 61.19
N LYS A 2 16.91 12.10 62.05
CA LYS A 2 15.86 12.92 62.74
C LYS A 2 14.99 13.74 61.76
N ILE A 3 15.59 14.33 60.72
CA ILE A 3 14.90 15.15 59.71
C ILE A 3 13.95 14.29 58.86
N ILE A 4 14.42 13.12 58.40
CA ILE A 4 13.61 12.16 57.63
C ILE A 4 12.41 11.70 58.45
N LYS A 5 12.58 11.37 59.74
CA LYS A 5 11.45 10.98 60.61
C LYS A 5 10.45 12.11 60.84
N LYS A 6 10.91 13.37 60.93
CA LYS A 6 10.06 14.55 61.13
C LYS A 6 9.23 14.91 59.90
N TYR A 7 9.79 14.74 58.70
CA TYR A 7 9.15 15.13 57.43
C TYR A 7 8.82 13.93 56.53
N LYS A 8 8.76 12.71 57.07
CA LYS A 8 8.57 11.47 56.29
C LYS A 8 7.37 11.52 55.34
N TRP A 9 6.27 12.15 55.77
CA TRP A 9 5.06 12.31 54.97
C TRP A 9 5.22 13.35 53.85
N PHE A 10 5.96 14.43 54.10
CA PHE A 10 6.29 15.42 53.06
C PHE A 10 7.24 14.84 52.01
N ILE A 11 8.24 14.08 52.44
CA ILE A 11 9.18 13.40 51.54
C ILE A 11 8.43 12.36 50.70
N LEU A 12 7.56 11.56 51.31
CA LEU A 12 6.74 10.59 50.60
C LEU A 12 5.81 11.27 49.58
N GLY A 13 5.15 12.37 49.97
CA GLY A 13 4.30 13.16 49.08
C GLY A 13 5.08 13.74 47.89
N PHE A 14 6.31 14.20 48.13
CA PHE A 14 7.19 14.70 47.08
C PHE A 14 7.58 13.61 46.06
N PHE A 15 7.89 12.40 46.52
CA PHE A 15 8.19 11.28 45.62
C PHE A 15 6.96 10.81 44.84
N ILE A 16 5.77 10.80 45.47
CA ILE A 16 4.51 10.48 44.77
C ILE A 16 4.24 11.52 43.69
N LEU A 17 4.44 12.81 43.97
CA LEU A 17 4.26 13.88 42.99
C LEU A 17 5.23 13.72 41.80
N LEU A 18 6.50 13.41 42.07
CA LEU A 18 7.49 13.14 41.02
C LEU A 18 7.08 11.94 40.15
N ALA A 19 6.54 10.87 40.75
CA ALA A 19 6.06 9.71 40.01
C ALA A 19 4.87 10.06 39.10
N ILE A 20 3.91 10.87 39.58
CA ILE A 20 2.78 11.35 38.79
C ILE A 20 3.25 12.19 37.60
N ILE A 21 4.19 13.11 37.82
CA ILE A 21 4.78 13.94 36.76
C ILE A 21 5.52 13.06 35.74
N ALA A 22 6.28 12.08 36.19
CA ALA A 22 6.99 11.15 35.32
C ALA A 22 6.04 10.32 34.45
N VAL A 23 4.92 9.83 35.02
CA VAL A 23 3.87 9.13 34.26
C VAL A 23 3.19 10.07 33.28
N TRP A 24 2.89 11.31 33.68
CA TRP A 24 2.23 12.28 32.81
C TRP A 24 3.10 12.69 31.60
N LEU A 25 4.41 12.89 31.81
CA LEU A 25 5.37 13.18 30.74
C LEU A 25 5.72 11.94 29.91
N GLY A 26 5.79 10.77 30.56
CA GLY A 26 6.19 9.52 29.92
C GLY A 26 5.05 8.79 29.21
N LYS A 27 3.78 9.20 29.40
CA LYS A 27 2.64 8.54 28.77
C LYS A 27 2.75 8.54 27.24
N ASP A 28 3.19 9.65 26.63
CA ASP A 28 3.30 9.74 25.17
C ASP A 28 4.48 8.90 24.63
N LEU A 29 5.52 8.70 25.45
CA LEU A 29 6.67 7.85 25.13
C LEU A 29 6.36 6.34 25.28
N LEU A 30 5.61 5.97 26.33
CA LEU A 30 5.31 4.58 26.70
C LEU A 30 4.04 4.05 26.02
N LEU A 31 3.06 4.92 25.79
CA LEU A 31 1.75 4.59 25.23
C LEU A 31 1.67 5.14 23.80
N ASN A 32 2.56 4.73 22.90
CA ASN A 32 2.43 4.96 21.46
C ASN A 32 1.11 4.34 20.94
N ILE A 33 -0.03 4.97 21.24
CA ILE A 33 -1.37 4.42 21.04
C ILE A 33 -2.09 5.08 19.85
N ASP A 34 -1.64 6.23 19.36
CA ASP A 34 -2.42 7.00 18.38
C ASP A 34 -1.75 7.23 17.01
N GLY A 35 -0.62 6.59 16.75
CA GLY A 35 -0.06 6.58 15.39
C GLY A 35 -0.84 5.60 14.52
N ALA A 36 -1.83 6.04 13.75
CA ALA A 36 -2.38 5.23 12.66
C ALA A 36 -1.19 4.67 11.85
N LEU A 37 -1.18 3.36 11.55
CA LEU A 37 -0.06 2.63 10.91
C LEU A 37 0.52 3.36 9.68
N TYR A 38 -0.32 4.18 9.02
CA TYR A 38 0.02 4.95 7.84
C TYR A 38 0.08 6.48 8.03
N GLY A 39 -0.22 7.03 9.21
CA GLY A 39 -0.30 8.49 9.43
C GLY A 39 -1.17 9.18 8.37
N HIS A 40 -0.74 10.36 7.91
CA HIS A 40 -1.40 11.10 6.80
C HIS A 40 -1.19 10.48 5.42
N ARG A 41 -0.47 9.36 5.29
CA ARG A 41 -0.15 8.77 3.98
C ARG A 41 -1.39 8.37 3.18
N LEU A 42 -2.49 8.04 3.86
CA LEU A 42 -3.76 7.60 3.25
C LEU A 42 -4.79 8.73 3.13
N GLU A 43 -4.43 9.96 3.45
CA GLU A 43 -5.36 11.10 3.34
C GLU A 43 -5.91 11.23 1.91
N GLY A 44 -7.24 11.38 1.80
CA GLY A 44 -8.00 11.44 0.54
C GLY A 44 -8.33 10.09 -0.11
N ILE A 45 -8.01 8.94 0.51
CA ILE A 45 -8.22 7.62 -0.13
C ILE A 45 -9.70 7.27 -0.28
N GLU A 46 -10.55 7.74 0.63
CA GLU A 46 -11.99 7.55 0.60
C GLU A 46 -12.67 8.38 -0.50
N ASP A 47 -12.07 9.50 -0.92
CA ASP A 47 -12.59 10.37 -1.99
C ASP A 47 -12.28 9.82 -3.38
N VAL A 48 -11.19 9.06 -3.50
CA VAL A 48 -10.74 8.46 -4.77
C VAL A 48 -10.53 6.95 -4.59
N PRO A 49 -11.56 6.16 -4.29
CA PRO A 49 -11.39 4.73 -4.06
C PRO A 49 -11.16 3.98 -5.38
N ILE A 50 -10.35 2.92 -5.34
CA ILE A 50 -10.41 1.88 -6.38
C ILE A 50 -11.59 0.96 -6.06
N THR A 51 -12.72 1.22 -6.73
CA THR A 51 -13.97 0.48 -6.50
C THR A 51 -13.89 -0.95 -7.02
N ASN A 52 -14.82 -1.79 -6.58
CA ASN A 52 -14.94 -3.15 -7.12
C ASN A 52 -15.34 -3.15 -8.60
N GLU A 53 -16.05 -2.13 -9.07
CA GLU A 53 -16.39 -1.94 -10.47
C GLU A 53 -15.13 -1.67 -11.31
N THR A 54 -14.27 -0.73 -10.90
CA THR A 54 -12.98 -0.48 -11.58
C THR A 54 -12.12 -1.74 -11.64
N LYS A 55 -12.04 -2.50 -10.53
CA LYS A 55 -11.31 -3.79 -10.52
C LYS A 55 -11.92 -4.79 -11.51
N LYS A 56 -13.25 -4.87 -11.57
CA LYS A 56 -13.97 -5.77 -12.47
C LYS A 56 -13.73 -5.38 -13.94
N GLU A 57 -13.81 -4.11 -14.29
CA GLU A 57 -13.53 -3.63 -15.65
C GLU A 57 -12.11 -3.96 -16.11
N ILE A 58 -11.11 -3.73 -15.24
CA ILE A 58 -9.71 -4.10 -15.50
C ILE A 58 -9.59 -5.62 -15.70
N SER A 59 -10.17 -6.39 -14.78
CA SER A 59 -10.09 -7.86 -14.79
C SER A 59 -10.76 -8.44 -16.03
N ASP A 60 -11.98 -7.99 -16.35
CA ASP A 60 -12.75 -8.48 -17.50
C ASP A 60 -12.03 -8.14 -18.81
N PHE A 61 -11.50 -6.91 -18.93
CA PHE A 61 -10.70 -6.52 -20.09
C PHE A 61 -9.47 -7.42 -20.26
N LEU A 62 -8.66 -7.59 -19.22
CA LEU A 62 -7.45 -8.40 -19.29
C LEU A 62 -7.76 -9.88 -19.53
N SER A 63 -8.75 -10.44 -18.84
CA SER A 63 -9.16 -11.84 -19.02
C SER A 63 -9.81 -12.13 -20.37
N SER A 64 -10.32 -11.12 -21.08
CA SER A 64 -10.82 -11.26 -22.45
C SER A 64 -9.70 -11.26 -23.50
N THR A 65 -8.46 -10.95 -23.12
CA THR A 65 -7.31 -10.91 -24.02
C THR A 65 -6.79 -12.33 -24.24
N GLU A 66 -6.64 -12.72 -25.51
CA GLU A 66 -5.99 -13.99 -25.89
C GLU A 66 -4.59 -14.09 -25.28
N GLY A 67 -4.29 -15.25 -24.70
CA GLY A 67 -3.03 -15.54 -24.03
C GLY A 67 -2.94 -15.06 -22.57
N VAL A 68 -3.98 -14.42 -22.02
CA VAL A 68 -4.08 -14.18 -20.56
C VAL A 68 -4.86 -15.32 -19.91
N GLU A 69 -4.20 -16.09 -19.05
CA GLU A 69 -4.82 -17.22 -18.35
C GLU A 69 -5.47 -16.80 -17.02
N LYS A 70 -4.90 -15.80 -16.34
CA LYS A 70 -5.37 -15.39 -15.01
C LYS A 70 -5.01 -13.96 -14.67
N VAL A 71 -5.90 -13.29 -13.95
CA VAL A 71 -5.71 -11.92 -13.46
C VAL A 71 -6.04 -11.88 -11.97
N LYS A 72 -5.23 -11.17 -11.19
CA LYS A 72 -5.52 -10.83 -9.80
C LYS A 72 -5.22 -9.37 -9.52
N ILE A 73 -6.11 -8.70 -8.81
CA ILE A 73 -5.98 -7.28 -8.50
C ILE A 73 -6.02 -7.08 -6.99
N TYR A 74 -5.04 -6.36 -6.46
CA TYR A 74 -4.90 -6.06 -5.05
C TYR A 74 -4.69 -4.57 -4.84
N VAL A 75 -5.42 -3.99 -3.89
CA VAL A 75 -5.23 -2.59 -3.47
C VAL A 75 -4.67 -2.61 -2.05
N HIS A 76 -3.54 -1.95 -1.83
CA HIS A 76 -2.92 -1.81 -0.53
C HIS A 76 -2.49 -0.36 -0.31
N GLY A 77 -3.24 0.37 0.52
CA GLY A 77 -3.08 1.81 0.66
C GLY A 77 -3.19 2.51 -0.70
N LYS A 78 -2.20 3.34 -1.06
CA LYS A 78 -2.14 4.05 -2.35
C LYS A 78 -1.46 3.25 -3.47
N ILE A 79 -1.50 1.92 -3.41
CA ILE A 79 -0.89 1.04 -4.42
C ILE A 79 -1.95 0.10 -4.99
N LEU A 80 -2.06 0.05 -6.31
CA LEU A 80 -2.87 -0.89 -7.07
C LEU A 80 -1.94 -1.88 -7.79
N ASN A 81 -1.92 -3.13 -7.32
CA ASN A 81 -1.18 -4.21 -7.95
C ASN A 81 -2.11 -5.02 -8.86
N ILE A 82 -1.71 -5.19 -10.12
CA ILE A 82 -2.40 -5.97 -11.13
C ILE A 82 -1.43 -7.09 -11.54
N ILE A 83 -1.74 -8.32 -11.17
CA ILE A 83 -0.94 -9.50 -11.48
C ILE A 83 -1.59 -10.24 -12.64
N ILE A 84 -0.84 -10.46 -13.71
CA ILE A 84 -1.29 -11.07 -14.95
C ILE A 84 -0.45 -12.33 -15.19
N TRP A 85 -1.10 -13.47 -15.29
CA TRP A 85 -0.45 -14.71 -15.74
C TRP A 85 -0.82 -14.98 -17.19
N VAL A 86 0.19 -15.20 -18.02
CA VAL A 86 0.06 -15.36 -19.47
C VAL A 86 0.59 -16.72 -19.94
N ASP A 87 0.18 -17.16 -21.12
CA ASP A 87 0.73 -18.35 -21.77
C ASP A 87 2.02 -18.03 -22.56
N ASP A 88 2.59 -19.06 -23.20
CA ASP A 88 3.85 -18.99 -23.96
C ASP A 88 3.74 -18.24 -25.30
N THR A 89 2.52 -18.01 -25.78
CA THR A 89 2.26 -17.25 -27.02
C THR A 89 2.41 -15.75 -26.80
N MET A 90 2.33 -15.30 -25.55
CA MET A 90 2.36 -13.90 -25.20
C MET A 90 3.72 -13.25 -25.50
N THR A 91 3.67 -11.99 -25.96
CA THR A 91 4.87 -11.19 -26.26
C THR A 91 5.00 -10.01 -25.31
N VAL A 92 6.22 -9.52 -25.14
CA VAL A 92 6.50 -8.32 -24.32
C VAL A 92 5.71 -7.11 -24.85
N ASP A 93 5.68 -6.89 -26.17
CA ASP A 93 4.96 -5.76 -26.75
C ASP A 93 3.46 -5.86 -26.52
N LYS A 94 2.88 -7.07 -26.63
CA LYS A 94 1.45 -7.27 -26.35
C LYS A 94 1.14 -7.02 -24.87
N VAL A 95 1.99 -7.48 -23.95
CA VAL A 95 1.86 -7.19 -22.51
C VAL A 95 1.90 -5.69 -22.24
N LYS A 96 2.80 -4.95 -22.90
CA LYS A 96 2.89 -3.50 -22.78
C LYS A 96 1.62 -2.82 -23.29
N GLU A 97 1.10 -3.26 -24.43
CA GLU A 97 -0.13 -2.75 -25.03
C GLU A 97 -1.33 -2.94 -24.10
N ILE A 98 -1.58 -4.18 -23.65
CA ILE A 98 -2.74 -4.48 -22.80
C ILE A 98 -2.64 -3.85 -21.42
N SER A 99 -1.43 -3.66 -20.87
CA SER A 99 -1.26 -2.98 -19.59
C SER A 99 -1.57 -1.48 -19.70
N ASN A 100 -1.17 -0.83 -20.79
CA ASN A 100 -1.59 0.56 -21.06
C ASN A 100 -3.10 0.66 -21.27
N ALA A 101 -3.71 -0.26 -22.01
CA ALA A 101 -5.17 -0.26 -22.20
C ALA A 101 -5.94 -0.54 -20.91
N ALA A 102 -5.41 -1.39 -20.02
CA ALA A 102 -5.97 -1.64 -18.69
C ALA A 102 -5.83 -0.42 -17.77
N LEU A 103 -4.72 0.34 -17.88
CA LEU A 103 -4.52 1.58 -17.13
C LEU A 103 -5.61 2.62 -17.45
N GLU A 104 -6.10 2.66 -18.69
CA GLU A 104 -7.19 3.57 -19.11
C GLU A 104 -8.57 3.20 -18.55
N LYS A 105 -8.71 2.09 -17.82
CA LYS A 105 -9.90 1.78 -17.03
C LYS A 105 -9.93 2.51 -15.68
N CYS A 106 -8.80 3.07 -15.25
CA CYS A 106 -8.73 3.94 -14.09
C CYS A 106 -9.04 5.38 -14.50
N SER A 107 -9.77 6.13 -13.66
CA SER A 107 -9.98 7.56 -13.86
C SER A 107 -8.68 8.36 -13.74
N GLU A 108 -8.63 9.59 -14.25
CA GLU A 108 -7.46 10.47 -14.10
C GLU A 108 -7.11 10.76 -12.64
N GLU A 109 -8.13 10.89 -11.79
CA GLU A 109 -7.97 11.09 -10.34
C GLU A 109 -7.34 9.85 -9.70
N GLN A 110 -7.83 8.65 -10.03
CA GLN A 110 -7.24 7.39 -9.57
C GLN A 110 -5.79 7.25 -10.06
N LYS A 111 -5.53 7.50 -11.35
CA LYS A 111 -4.18 7.50 -11.91
C LYS A 111 -3.27 8.47 -11.16
N SER A 112 -3.75 9.66 -10.80
CA SER A 112 -2.94 10.68 -10.11
C SER A 112 -2.80 10.44 -8.60
N PHE A 113 -3.61 9.55 -8.02
CA PHE A 113 -3.60 9.26 -6.59
C PHE A 113 -2.82 7.99 -6.23
N TYR A 114 -2.92 6.94 -7.06
CA TYR A 114 -2.30 5.64 -6.82
C TYR A 114 -1.02 5.44 -7.62
N ASP A 115 -0.09 4.69 -7.02
CA ASP A 115 0.94 3.98 -7.78
C ASP A 115 0.32 2.67 -8.32
N ILE A 116 0.49 2.41 -9.61
CA ILE A 116 -0.11 1.26 -10.30
C ILE A 116 1.01 0.37 -10.83
N SER A 117 1.02 -0.89 -10.41
CA SER A 117 2.04 -1.88 -10.76
C SER A 117 1.41 -3.04 -11.50
N PHE A 118 1.94 -3.34 -12.69
CA PHE A 118 1.62 -4.51 -13.48
C PHE A 118 2.72 -5.55 -13.28
N LEU A 119 2.38 -6.72 -12.73
CA LEU A 119 3.30 -7.83 -12.51
C LEU A 119 2.90 -8.95 -13.46
N ILE A 120 3.78 -9.31 -14.38
CA ILE A 120 3.50 -10.29 -15.41
C ILE A 120 4.42 -11.49 -15.22
N ASP A 121 3.81 -12.67 -15.25
CA ASP A 121 4.52 -13.95 -15.16
C ASP A 121 3.84 -14.99 -16.05
N TYR A 122 4.51 -16.10 -16.30
CA TYR A 122 3.87 -17.22 -16.97
C TYR A 122 2.92 -17.96 -16.03
N ALA A 123 1.78 -18.40 -16.56
CA ALA A 123 0.82 -19.20 -15.82
C ALA A 123 1.35 -20.60 -15.49
N LYS A 124 2.29 -21.10 -16.31
CA LYS A 124 2.94 -22.41 -16.21
C LYS A 124 4.44 -22.24 -16.42
N GLU A 125 5.23 -23.16 -15.88
CA GLU A 125 6.67 -23.17 -16.16
C GLU A 125 6.93 -23.34 -17.66
N THR A 126 7.88 -22.55 -18.18
CA THR A 126 8.28 -22.57 -19.60
C THR A 126 9.79 -22.33 -19.71
N GLU A 127 10.38 -22.78 -20.81
CA GLU A 127 11.79 -22.50 -21.14
C GLU A 127 11.99 -21.06 -21.62
N ASP A 128 10.92 -20.39 -22.06
CA ASP A 128 10.93 -18.99 -22.48
C ASP A 128 11.21 -18.06 -21.29
N LYS A 129 12.08 -17.08 -21.47
CA LYS A 129 12.56 -16.15 -20.42
C LYS A 129 12.11 -14.70 -20.61
N LYS A 130 11.10 -14.43 -21.45
CA LYS A 130 10.53 -13.07 -21.60
C LYS A 130 9.95 -12.51 -20.29
N PHE A 131 9.36 -13.38 -19.47
CA PHE A 131 8.77 -13.05 -18.17
C PHE A 131 9.49 -13.84 -17.05
N PRO A 132 9.46 -13.40 -15.78
CA PRO A 132 8.64 -12.32 -15.24
C PRO A 132 9.09 -10.92 -15.65
N MET A 133 8.15 -9.98 -15.74
CA MET A 133 8.44 -8.54 -15.92
C MET A 133 7.50 -7.67 -15.09
N ILE A 134 7.93 -6.45 -14.77
CA ILE A 134 7.15 -5.52 -13.96
C ILE A 134 7.08 -4.16 -14.65
N GLY A 135 5.87 -3.64 -14.83
CA GLY A 135 5.62 -2.28 -15.30
C GLY A 135 5.06 -1.42 -14.17
N ASN A 136 5.66 -0.25 -13.91
CA ASN A 136 5.23 0.65 -12.85
C ASN A 136 4.82 2.02 -13.40
N LYS A 137 3.65 2.48 -13.00
CA LYS A 137 3.18 3.86 -13.16
C LYS A 137 3.08 4.49 -11.77
N ASN A 138 4.01 5.39 -11.46
CA ASN A 138 3.92 6.20 -10.25
C ASN A 138 2.81 7.26 -10.41
N LYS A 139 2.19 7.70 -9.32
CA LYS A 139 1.21 8.79 -9.29
C LYS A 139 1.66 10.07 -10.01
N ASN A 140 2.96 10.37 -10.00
CA ASN A 140 3.57 11.53 -10.67
C ASN A 140 3.94 11.26 -12.14
N SER A 141 3.87 10.01 -12.61
CA SER A 141 4.17 9.63 -14.00
C SER A 141 2.88 9.51 -14.81
N LYS A 142 2.95 9.91 -16.08
CA LYS A 142 1.87 9.70 -17.05
C LYS A 142 1.94 8.33 -17.73
N GLN A 143 3.10 7.70 -17.72
CA GLN A 143 3.38 6.48 -18.48
C GLN A 143 3.87 5.36 -17.57
N ILE A 144 3.63 4.12 -18.00
CA ILE A 144 4.20 2.91 -17.38
C ILE A 144 5.67 2.83 -17.76
N VAL A 145 6.54 2.65 -16.77
CA VAL A 145 7.97 2.35 -16.93
C VAL A 145 8.18 0.86 -16.74
N TRP A 146 8.90 0.23 -17.67
CA TRP A 146 9.12 -1.21 -17.77
C TRP A 146 10.55 -1.60 -17.43
#